data_AF-A0A2K2FZW1-F1
#
_entry.id   AF-A0A2K2FZW1-F1
#
_cell.length_a   1.000
_cell.length_b   1.000
_cell.length_c   1.000
_cell.angle_alpha   90.00
_cell.angle_beta   90.00
_cell.angle_gamma   90.00
#
_symmetry.space_group_name_H-M   'P 1'
#
loop_
_entity.id
_entity.type
_entity.pdbx_description
1 polymer ?
#
loop_
_entity_poly.entity_id
_entity_poly.type
_entity_poly.pdbx_seq_one_letter_code
_entity_poly.pdbx_strand_id
1 'polypeptide(L)' 'MRFLYLEPANDWTDDTVEERLRVCAEALYAHQLINDRRFNEITTGITKRADRQRDLRARNRLGPAVRQDGVA' A
#
# COMPACT_ATOMS: atom_id res chain seq x y z
N MET A 1 -2.22 29.17 -24.82
CA MET A 1 -1.76 28.56 -23.57
C MET A 1 -1.35 27.12 -23.86
N ARG A 2 -0.14 26.75 -23.49
CA ARG A 2 0.45 25.44 -23.75
C ARG A 2 -0.08 24.47 -22.69
N PHE A 3 -0.85 23.47 -23.10
CA PHE A 3 -1.25 22.39 -22.20
C PHE A 3 0.02 21.66 -21.79
N LEU A 4 0.36 21.73 -20.50
CA LEU A 4 1.35 20.85 -19.89
C LEU A 4 0.82 19.43 -20.10
N TYR A 5 1.51 18.67 -20.94
CA TYR A 5 1.36 17.23 -21.02
C TYR A 5 1.42 16.70 -19.59
N LEU A 6 0.30 16.21 -19.07
CA LEU A 6 0.32 15.31 -17.93
C LEU A 6 1.05 14.07 -18.45
N GLU A 7 2.36 14.02 -18.22
CA GLU A 7 3.11 12.79 -18.39
C GLU A 7 2.31 11.66 -17.70
N PRO A 8 2.13 10.51 -18.35
CA PRO A 8 1.61 9.35 -17.67
C PRO A 8 2.46 9.15 -16.41
N ALA A 9 1.82 9.03 -15.24
CA ALA A 9 2.49 8.72 -13.98
C ALA A 9 3.11 7.31 -14.06
N ASN A 10 4.23 7.20 -14.77
CA ASN A 10 5.04 5.99 -14.93
C ASN A 10 5.72 5.59 -13.61
N ASP A 11 5.67 6.47 -12.63
CA ASP A 11 6.36 6.42 -11.35
C ASP A 11 5.67 5.44 -10.38
N TRP A 12 4.46 4.98 -10.69
CA TRP A 12 3.65 4.14 -9.79
C TRP A 12 3.74 2.64 -10.09
N THR A 13 4.40 2.22 -11.17
CA THR A 13 4.45 0.81 -11.57
C THR A 13 5.31 -0.04 -10.63
N ASP A 14 6.37 0.53 -10.07
CA ASP A 14 7.28 -0.16 -9.16
C ASP A 14 6.86 -0.02 -7.69
N ASP A 15 5.98 0.93 -7.40
CA ASP A 15 5.48 1.17 -6.05
C ASP A 15 4.43 0.13 -5.63
N THR A 16 4.50 -0.26 -4.36
CA THR A 16 3.42 -0.97 -3.71
C THR A 16 2.20 -0.08 -3.53
N VAL A 17 1.02 -0.69 -3.36
CA VAL A 17 -0.21 0.04 -3.00
C VAL A 17 -0.01 0.83 -1.70
N GLU A 18 0.81 0.35 -0.77
CA GLU A 18 1.11 1.04 0.48
C GLU A 18 1.82 2.37 0.24
N GLU A 19 2.88 2.37 -0.57
CA GLU A 19 3.68 3.55 -0.90
C GLU A 19 2.83 4.60 -1.60
N ARG A 20 2.05 4.21 -2.60
CA ARG A 20 1.14 5.13 -3.30
C ARG A 20 0.13 5.79 -2.36
N LEU A 21 -0.41 5.04 -1.40
CA LEU A 21 -1.35 5.60 -0.41
C LEU A 21 -0.67 6.55 0.58
N ARG A 22 0.59 6.31 0.93
CA ARG A 22 1.37 7.23 1.77
C ARG A 22 1.63 8.55 1.06
N VAL A 23 2.05 8.51 -0.22
CA VAL A 23 2.25 9.71 -1.04
C VAL A 23 0.97 10.55 -1.12
N CYS A 24 -0.18 9.92 -1.33
CA CYS A 24 -1.47 10.62 -1.31
C CYS A 24 -1.77 11.27 0.05
N ALA A 25 -1.50 10.59 1.17
CA ALA A 25 -1.71 11.14 2.50
C ALA A 25 -0.78 12.33 2.77
N GLU A 26 0.48 12.25 2.35
CA GLU A 26 1.48 13.31 2.46
C GLU A 26 1.08 14.53 1.63
N ALA A 27 0.60 14.34 0.40
CA ALA A 27 0.10 15.43 -0.43
C ALA A 27 -1.08 16.16 0.23
N LEU A 28 -2.07 15.41 0.75
CA LEU A 28 -3.20 16.01 1.47
C LEU A 28 -2.76 16.80 2.70
N TYR A 29 -1.76 16.30 3.42
CA TYR A 29 -1.21 16.97 4.60
C TYR A 29 -0.42 18.23 4.24
N ALA A 30 0.46 18.16 3.24
CA ALA A 30 1.27 19.28 2.75
C ALA A 30 0.41 20.43 2.22
N HIS A 31 -0.72 20.11 1.59
CA HIS A 31 -1.71 21.09 1.12
C HIS A 31 -2.72 21.51 2.20
N GLN A 32 -2.51 21.12 3.46
CA GLN A 32 -3.34 21.49 4.62
C GLN A 32 -4.82 21.08 4.48
N LEU A 33 -5.11 20.07 3.66
CA LEU A 33 -6.47 19.52 3.49
C LEU A 33 -6.85 18.56 4.62
N ILE A 34 -5.85 18.07 5.35
CA ILE A 34 -6.00 17.26 6.57
C ILE A 34 -5.03 17.77 7.65
N ASN A 35 -5.38 17.58 8.92
CA ASN A 35 -4.53 17.94 10.05
C ASN A 35 -3.64 16.77 10.52
N ASP A 36 -2.66 17.05 11.38
CA ASP A 36 -1.70 16.08 11.93
C ASP A 36 -2.37 14.82 12.48
N ARG A 37 -3.47 15.00 13.23
CA ARG A 37 -4.20 13.87 13.80
C ARG A 37 -4.74 12.95 12.71
N ARG A 38 -5.39 13.51 11.68
CA ARG A 38 -5.94 12.74 10.56
C ARG A 38 -4.84 12.08 9.74
N PHE A 39 -3.74 12.78 9.51
CA PHE A 39 -2.57 12.22 8.83
C PHE A 39 -2.05 10.98 9.58
N ASN A 40 -1.84 11.07 10.89
CA ASN A 40 -1.38 9.95 11.72
C ASN A 40 -2.36 8.76 11.77
N GLU A 41 -3.67 9.04 11.84
CA GLU A 41 -4.71 8.01 11.78
C GLU A 41 -4.66 7.25 10.43
N ILE A 42 -4.53 7.99 9.33
CA ILE A 42 -4.47 7.43 7.96
C ILE A 42 -3.21 6.59 7.77
N THR A 43 -2.03 7.11 8.09
CA THR A 43 -0.74 6.40 7.90
C THR A 43 -0.66 5.13 8.74
N THR A 44 -1.16 5.18 9.98
CA THR A 44 -1.29 3.99 10.83
C THR A 44 -2.25 2.96 10.22
N GLY A 45 -3.38 3.41 9.70
CA GLY A 45 -4.37 2.54 9.05
C GLY A 45 -3.88 1.92 7.74
N ILE A 46 -3.03 2.62 6.99
CA ILE A 46 -2.34 2.11 5.80
C ILE A 46 -1.40 0.97 6.20
N THR A 47 -0.50 1.23 7.17
CA THR A 47 0.50 0.26 7.64
C THR A 47 -0.16 -1.03 8.15
N LYS A 48 -1.15 -0.91 9.04
CA LYS A 48 -1.88 -2.08 9.58
C LYS A 48 -2.52 -2.95 8.49
N ARG A 49 -3.03 -2.35 7.42
CA ARG A 49 -3.63 -3.08 6.30
C ARG A 49 -2.57 -3.77 5.45
N ALA A 50 -1.45 -3.10 5.18
CA ALA A 50 -0.33 -3.70 4.47
C ALA A 50 0.24 -4.91 5.22
N ASP A 51 0.45 -4.79 6.53
CA ASP A 51 0.94 -5.89 7.37
C ASP A 51 -0.03 -7.08 7.38
N ARG A 52 -1.33 -6.81 7.50
CA ARG A 52 -2.36 -7.87 7.40
C ARG A 52 -2.29 -8.60 6.05
N GLN A 53 -2.09 -7.88 4.95
CA GLN A 53 -1.97 -8.49 3.62
C GLN A 53 -0.69 -9.32 3.48
N ARG A 54 0.44 -8.85 4.05
CA ARG A 54 1.70 -9.61 4.09
C ARG A 54 1.55 -10.91 4.87
N ASP A 55 0.93 -10.86 6.04
CA ASP A 55 0.67 -12.04 6.88
C ASP A 55 -0.23 -13.06 6.15
N LEU A 56 -1.32 -12.61 5.52
CA LEU A 56 -2.19 -13.49 4.71
C LEU A 56 -1.42 -14.14 3.55
N ARG A 57 -0.56 -13.40 2.86
CA ARG A 57 0.29 -13.96 1.78
C ARG A 57 1.31 -14.96 2.31
N ALA A 58 1.92 -14.68 3.46
CA ALA A 58 2.87 -15.59 4.11
C ALA A 58 2.19 -16.92 4.49
N ARG A 59 1.00 -16.86 5.09
CA ARG A 59 0.18 -18.05 5.42
C ARG A 59 -0.21 -18.84 4.17
N ASN A 60 -0.64 -18.16 3.11
CA ASN A 60 -1.03 -18.83 1.86
C ASN A 60 0.17 -19.49 1.15
N ARG A 61 1.38 -18.93 1.26
CA ARG A 61 2.61 -19.53 0.72
C ARG A 61 2.97 -20.85 1.42
N LEU A 62 2.56 -21.04 2.68
CA LEU A 62 2.77 -22.28 3.44
C LEU A 62 1.71 -23.36 3.17
N GLY A 63 0.60 -23.02 2.51
CA GLY A 63 -0.56 -23.89 2.31
C GLY A 63 -0.45 -25.08 1.32
N PRO A 64 0.41 -25.08 0.27
CA PRO A 64 0.51 -26.21 -0.64
C PRO A 64 1.51 -27.29 -0.21
N ALA A 65 2.50 -26.97 0.64
CA ALA A 65 3.59 -27.90 0.97
C ALA A 65 3.21 -28.97 2.02
N VAL A 66 2.18 -28.74 2.84
CA VAL A 66 1.84 -29.64 3.98
C VAL A 66 0.81 -30.72 3.61
N ARG A 67 0.26 -30.71 2.38
CA ARG A 67 -0.75 -31.70 1.96
C ARG A 67 -0.20 -32.95 1.27
N GLN A 68 1.11 -33.04 1.01
CA GLN A 68 1.69 -34.21 0.33
C GLN A 68 2.32 -35.26 1.26
N ASP A 69 2.50 -34.98 2.55
CA ASP A 69 3.16 -35.91 3.50
C ASP A 69 2.18 -36.74 4.35
N GLY A 70 0.92 -36.86 3.92
CA GLY A 70 -0.17 -37.48 4.69
C GLY A 70 -0.81 -38.72 4.07
N VAL A 71 -0.11 -39.44 3.20
CA VAL A 71 -0.55 -40.76 2.72
C VAL A 71 0.60 -41.76 2.83
N ALA A 72 0.61 -42.51 3.92
CA ALA A 72 1.25 -43.80 4.07
C ALA A 72 0.33 -44.70 4.90
#